data_AF-A0ABD3XF15-F1
#
_entry.id   AF-A0ABD3XF15-F1
#
_cell.length_a   1.000
_cell.length_b   1.000
_cell.length_c   1.000
_cell.angle_alpha   90.00
_cell.angle_beta   90.00
_cell.angle_gamma   90.00
#
_symmetry.space_group_name_H-M   'P 1'
#
loop_
_entity.id
_entity.type
_entity.pdbx_description
1 polymer ?
#
loop_
_entity_poly.entity_id
_entity_poly.type
_entity_poly.pdbx_seq_one_letter_code
_entity_poly.pdbx_strand_id
1 'polypeptide(L)'
;MDLILEILVYIHKSERFSNMTGAVLVFLPGLSDIQELYEILQSDHRFSEKNGYIILALHSVLSSADQNSAFNIPPAGTRKIVLATNIAETGITIPDAVFVIDSGKVKENRYMESSQMSALEEVFISKASAKQRQGRAGRVQNGFCFRLYTKEMYNDMRPYTVPELLRVPLEELCLTIM
;
A
#
# COMPACT_ATOMS: atom_id res chain seq x y z
N MET A 1 -6.41 -0.35 -12.44
CA MET A 1 -7.01 -1.02 -11.27
C MET A 1 -7.40 -2.47 -11.55
N ASP A 2 -7.81 -2.83 -12.78
CA ASP A 2 -8.26 -4.17 -13.16
C ASP A 2 -7.34 -5.33 -12.75
N LEU A 3 -6.02 -5.18 -12.93
CA LEU A 3 -5.06 -6.22 -12.54
C LEU A 3 -5.09 -6.51 -11.03
N ILE A 4 -5.33 -5.49 -10.19
CA ILE A 4 -5.47 -5.69 -8.74
C ILE A 4 -6.72 -6.53 -8.44
N LEU A 5 -7.83 -6.26 -9.12
CA LEU A 5 -9.07 -7.04 -8.97
C LEU A 5 -8.86 -8.50 -9.37
N GLU A 6 -8.21 -8.75 -10.51
CA GLU A 6 -7.93 -10.11 -10.97
C GLU A 6 -7.02 -10.86 -10.00
N ILE A 7 -6.03 -10.19 -9.40
CA ILE A 7 -5.19 -10.80 -8.36
C ILE A 7 -6.00 -11.10 -7.10
N LEU A 8 -6.90 -10.21 -6.67
CA LEU A 8 -7.78 -10.45 -5.53
C LEU A 8 -8.70 -11.66 -5.76
N VAL A 9 -9.28 -11.76 -6.96
CA VAL A 9 -10.08 -12.92 -7.37
C VAL A 9 -9.22 -14.19 -7.40
N TYR A 10 -7.99 -14.10 -7.92
CA TYR A 10 -7.06 -15.21 -7.97
C TYR A 10 -6.65 -15.70 -6.57
N ILE A 11 -6.38 -14.79 -5.62
CA ILE A 11 -6.10 -15.14 -4.22
C ILE A 11 -7.28 -15.90 -3.60
N HIS A 12 -8.52 -15.55 -3.96
CA HIS A 12 -9.70 -16.23 -3.43
C HIS A 12 -9.98 -17.59 -4.08
N LYS A 13 -9.90 -17.66 -5.41
CA LYS A 13 -10.34 -18.83 -6.19
C LYS A 13 -9.26 -19.87 -6.43
N SER A 14 -7.98 -19.51 -6.36
CA SER A 14 -6.89 -20.44 -6.61
C SER A 14 -6.82 -21.50 -5.51
N GLU A 15 -6.73 -22.77 -5.88
CA GLU A 15 -6.51 -23.89 -4.95
C GLU A 15 -5.25 -23.69 -4.09
N ARG A 16 -4.28 -22.94 -4.59
CA ARG A 16 -3.04 -22.60 -3.88
C ARG A 16 -3.29 -21.72 -2.65
N PHE A 17 -4.30 -20.86 -2.69
CA PHE A 17 -4.52 -19.80 -1.70
C PHE A 17 -5.89 -19.86 -1.03
N SER A 18 -6.84 -20.61 -1.57
CA SER A 18 -8.22 -20.69 -1.08
C SER A 18 -8.31 -21.13 0.39
N ASN A 19 -7.41 -22.01 0.83
CA ASN A 19 -7.34 -22.49 2.22
C ASN A 19 -6.50 -21.60 3.15
N MET A 20 -5.81 -20.59 2.61
CA MET A 20 -4.96 -19.70 3.41
C MET A 20 -5.77 -18.53 3.94
N THR A 21 -5.82 -18.38 5.26
CA THR A 21 -6.40 -17.21 5.92
C THR A 21 -5.39 -16.07 5.96
N GLY A 22 -5.89 -14.83 6.07
CA GLY A 22 -5.05 -13.63 6.21
C GLY A 22 -5.52 -12.47 5.36
N ALA A 23 -5.15 -11.27 5.81
CA ALA A 23 -5.46 -10.03 5.14
C ALA A 23 -4.64 -9.85 3.86
N VAL A 24 -5.22 -9.09 2.92
CA VAL A 24 -4.53 -8.57 1.74
C VAL A 24 -4.20 -7.11 1.99
N LEU A 25 -2.92 -6.76 1.94
CA LEU A 25 -2.44 -5.38 2.02
C LEU A 25 -2.08 -4.90 0.60
N VAL A 26 -2.78 -3.88 0.12
CA VAL A 26 -2.57 -3.30 -1.22
C VAL A 26 -1.87 -1.95 -1.08
N PHE A 27 -0.69 -1.82 -1.66
CA PHE A 27 0.06 -0.55 -1.70
C PHE A 27 -0.31 0.25 -2.94
N LEU A 28 -0.85 1.44 -2.73
CA LEU A 28 -1.28 2.39 -3.76
C LEU A 28 -0.51 3.72 -3.63
N PRO A 29 -0.39 4.50 -4.72
CA PRO A 29 0.41 5.73 -4.72
C PRO A 29 -0.11 6.81 -3.76
N GLY A 30 -1.44 6.99 -3.67
CA GLY A 30 -2.05 8.05 -2.86
C GLY A 30 -3.54 7.84 -2.58
N LEU A 31 -4.16 8.84 -1.97
CA LEU A 31 -5.57 8.80 -1.56
C LEU A 31 -6.55 8.62 -2.72
N SER A 32 -6.30 9.30 -3.85
CA SER A 32 -7.14 9.19 -5.05
C SER A 32 -7.24 7.74 -5.54
N ASP A 33 -6.11 7.03 -5.54
CA ASP A 33 -6.01 5.64 -5.98
C ASP A 33 -6.70 4.69 -4.99
N ILE A 34 -6.61 4.98 -3.69
CA ILE A 34 -7.34 4.25 -2.65
C ILE A 34 -8.84 4.43 -2.85
N GLN A 35 -9.31 5.67 -3.04
CA GLN A 35 -10.75 5.95 -3.24
C GLN A 35 -11.28 5.25 -4.48
N GLU A 36 -10.58 5.34 -5.61
CA GLU A 36 -10.95 4.66 -6.86
C GLU A 36 -11.10 3.15 -6.65
N LEU A 37 -10.07 2.49 -6.09
CA LEU A 37 -10.13 1.04 -5.87
C LEU A 37 -11.20 0.66 -4.82
N TYR A 38 -11.39 1.48 -3.79
CA TYR A 38 -12.41 1.27 -2.77
C TYR A 38 -13.81 1.27 -3.38
N GLU A 39 -14.12 2.27 -4.22
CA GLU A 39 -15.40 2.37 -4.92
C GLU A 39 -15.63 1.18 -5.86
N ILE A 40 -14.60 0.80 -6.62
CA ILE A 40 -14.66 -0.37 -7.51
C ILE A 40 -14.99 -1.64 -6.70
N LEU A 41 -14.27 -1.89 -5.60
CA LEU A 41 -14.48 -3.07 -4.77
C LEU A 41 -15.85 -3.08 -4.08
N GLN A 42 -16.34 -1.92 -3.62
CA GLN A 42 -17.68 -1.79 -3.04
C GLN A 42 -18.80 -2.03 -4.06
N SER A 43 -18.59 -1.60 -5.31
CA SER A 43 -19.57 -1.78 -6.39
C SER A 43 -19.63 -3.22 -6.92
N ASP A 44 -18.57 -4.00 -6.69
CA ASP A 44 -18.46 -5.38 -7.13
C ASP A 44 -19.01 -6.35 -6.07
N HIS A 45 -20.12 -7.02 -6.41
CA HIS A 45 -20.78 -7.97 -5.52
C HIS A 45 -19.84 -9.04 -4.96
N ARG A 46 -18.79 -9.44 -5.70
CA ARG A 46 -17.81 -10.47 -5.29
C ARG A 46 -17.09 -10.09 -3.99
N PHE A 47 -16.89 -8.81 -3.73
CA PHE A 47 -16.15 -8.29 -2.56
C PHE A 47 -17.06 -7.71 -1.48
N SER A 48 -18.34 -8.07 -1.47
CA SER A 48 -19.30 -7.61 -0.45
C SER A 48 -19.09 -8.29 0.91
N GLU A 49 -19.54 -7.64 1.97
CA GLU A 49 -19.55 -8.20 3.34
C GLU A 49 -20.29 -9.53 3.43
N LYS A 50 -21.37 -9.68 2.64
CA LYS A 50 -22.14 -10.94 2.54
C LYS A 50 -21.29 -12.11 2.02
N ASN A 51 -20.28 -11.81 1.21
CA ASN A 51 -19.34 -12.78 0.66
C ASN A 51 -18.07 -12.91 1.53
N GLY A 52 -18.09 -12.36 2.75
CA GLY A 52 -17.00 -12.49 3.70
C GLY A 52 -15.81 -11.57 3.40
N TYR A 53 -16.06 -10.33 2.96
CA TYR A 53 -15.01 -9.33 2.75
C TYR A 53 -15.21 -8.08 3.59
N ILE A 54 -14.11 -7.54 4.11
CA ILE A 54 -14.08 -6.21 4.75
C ILE A 54 -13.00 -5.40 4.04
N ILE A 55 -13.38 -4.25 3.48
CA ILE A 55 -12.48 -3.36 2.75
C ILE A 55 -12.22 -2.13 3.62
N LEU A 56 -10.94 -1.81 3.86
CA LEU A 56 -10.53 -0.70 4.71
C LEU A 56 -9.51 0.17 3.99
N ALA A 57 -9.62 1.48 4.13
CA ALA A 57 -8.63 2.44 3.67
C ALA A 57 -7.65 2.79 4.80
N LEU A 58 -6.38 3.00 4.46
CA LEU A 58 -5.34 3.41 5.38
C LEU A 58 -4.47 4.51 4.76
N HIS A 59 -4.68 5.75 5.20
CA HIS A 59 -3.96 6.93 4.75
C HIS A 59 -3.71 7.86 5.94
N SER A 60 -2.62 8.64 5.91
CA SER A 60 -2.22 9.57 6.98
C SER A 60 -3.24 10.67 7.31
N VAL A 61 -4.23 10.89 6.44
CA VAL A 61 -5.26 11.93 6.60
C VAL A 61 -6.54 11.39 7.23
N LEU A 62 -6.65 10.07 7.38
CA LEU A 62 -7.79 9.44 8.04
C LEU A 62 -7.69 9.63 9.56
N SER A 63 -8.85 9.67 10.23
CA SER A 63 -8.89 9.79 11.69
C SER A 63 -8.22 8.58 12.35
N SER A 64 -7.69 8.74 13.57
CA SER A 64 -7.09 7.63 14.31
C SER A 64 -8.08 6.48 14.52
N ALA A 65 -9.37 6.78 14.68
CA ALA A 65 -10.42 5.77 14.80
C ALA A 65 -10.57 4.94 13.52
N ASP A 66 -10.55 5.58 12.36
CA ASP A 66 -10.65 4.90 11.05
C ASP A 66 -9.41 4.06 10.79
N GLN A 67 -8.22 4.56 11.13
CA GLN A 67 -6.97 3.80 11.00
C GLN A 67 -6.96 2.58 11.94
N ASN A 68 -7.47 2.71 13.17
CA ASN A 68 -7.53 1.63 14.17
C ASN A 68 -8.31 0.41 13.67
N SER A 69 -9.31 0.60 12.82
CA SER A 69 -10.08 -0.50 12.23
C SER A 69 -9.20 -1.47 11.41
N ALA A 70 -8.14 -0.97 10.75
CA ALA A 70 -7.24 -1.77 9.93
C ALA A 70 -6.44 -2.80 10.74
N PHE A 71 -6.24 -2.56 12.04
CA PHE A 71 -5.47 -3.41 12.94
C PHE A 71 -6.30 -4.55 13.55
N ASN A 72 -7.62 -4.43 13.53
CA ASN A 72 -8.50 -5.44 14.08
C ASN A 72 -8.46 -6.72 13.25
N ILE A 73 -8.41 -7.86 13.92
CA ILE A 73 -8.50 -9.17 13.25
C ILE A 73 -9.97 -9.38 12.84
N PRO A 74 -10.25 -9.67 11.56
CA PRO A 74 -11.63 -9.90 11.12
C PRO A 74 -12.21 -11.20 11.71
N PRO A 75 -13.54 -11.33 11.75
CA PRO A 75 -14.20 -12.58 12.14
C PRO A 75 -13.76 -13.77 11.27
N ALA A 76 -13.88 -14.98 11.80
CA ALA A 76 -13.58 -16.20 11.05
C ALA A 76 -14.45 -16.29 9.78
N GLY A 77 -13.83 -16.67 8.66
CA GLY A 77 -14.50 -16.70 7.35
C GLY A 77 -14.51 -15.37 6.61
N THR A 78 -13.99 -14.29 7.22
CA THR A 78 -13.91 -12.97 6.59
C THR A 78 -12.48 -12.62 6.18
N ARG A 79 -12.30 -12.17 4.94
CA ARG A 79 -11.04 -11.66 4.41
C ARG A 79 -11.02 -10.14 4.45
N LYS A 80 -10.05 -9.60 5.19
CA LYS A 80 -9.78 -8.17 5.24
C LYS A 80 -8.90 -7.74 4.06
N ILE A 81 -9.27 -6.67 3.38
CA ILE A 81 -8.49 -6.01 2.33
C ILE A 81 -8.16 -4.60 2.82
N VAL A 82 -6.89 -4.29 3.02
CA VAL A 82 -6.41 -2.98 3.46
C VAL A 82 -5.76 -2.26 2.28
N LEU A 83 -6.33 -1.13 1.88
CA LEU A 83 -5.84 -0.25 0.83
C LEU A 83 -4.99 0.85 1.46
N ALA A 84 -3.69 0.84 1.23
CA ALA A 84 -2.75 1.69 1.97
C ALA A 84 -1.76 2.42 1.05
N THR A 85 -1.27 3.57 1.52
CA THR A 85 -0.06 4.20 0.98
C THR A 85 1.20 3.67 1.68
N ASN A 86 2.33 4.34 1.47
CA ASN A 86 3.59 4.07 2.18
C ASN A 86 3.49 4.23 3.72
N ILE A 87 2.39 4.72 4.29
CA ILE A 87 2.18 4.71 5.76
C ILE A 87 2.27 3.30 6.36
N ALA A 88 1.84 2.28 5.61
CA ALA A 88 1.96 0.87 6.01
C ALA A 88 3.37 0.27 5.78
N GLU A 89 4.29 1.01 5.14
CA GLU A 89 5.63 0.53 4.81
C GLU A 89 6.59 0.56 5.99
N THR A 90 6.47 1.56 6.87
CA THR A 90 7.36 1.77 8.03
C THR A 90 6.59 2.02 9.33
N GLY A 91 5.58 2.89 9.31
CA GLY A 91 4.91 3.39 10.52
C GLY A 91 3.82 2.50 11.10
N ILE A 92 3.22 1.61 10.30
CA ILE A 92 2.04 0.83 10.69
C ILE A 92 2.21 -0.66 10.33
N THR A 93 1.75 -1.55 11.21
CA THR A 93 1.77 -3.01 11.00
C THR A 93 0.36 -3.58 11.00
N ILE A 94 -0.02 -4.24 9.91
CA ILE A 94 -1.22 -5.08 9.84
C ILE A 94 -0.81 -6.50 10.26
N PRO A 95 -1.20 -6.98 11.45
CA PRO A 95 -0.63 -8.19 12.05
C PRO A 95 -0.98 -9.46 11.27
N ASP A 96 -2.15 -9.49 10.64
CA ASP A 96 -2.71 -10.62 9.89
C ASP A 96 -2.43 -10.53 8.38
N ALA A 97 -1.55 -9.63 7.92
CA ALA A 97 -1.20 -9.51 6.51
C ALA A 97 -0.40 -10.72 6.01
N VAL A 98 -1.01 -11.46 5.08
CA VAL A 98 -0.41 -12.64 4.43
C VAL A 98 -0.15 -12.39 2.97
N PHE A 99 -0.96 -11.55 2.34
CA PHE A 99 -0.82 -11.20 0.93
C PHE A 99 -0.50 -9.71 0.82
N VAL A 100 0.51 -9.38 0.03
CA VAL A 100 0.84 -8.01 -0.35
C VAL A 100 0.64 -7.87 -1.85
N ILE A 101 -0.05 -6.82 -2.27
CA ILE A 101 -0.14 -6.39 -3.68
C ILE A 101 0.55 -5.03 -3.76
N ASP A 102 1.68 -4.97 -4.45
CA ASP A 102 2.52 -3.76 -4.54
C ASP A 102 2.42 -3.16 -5.95
N SER A 103 1.78 -1.98 -6.06
CA SER A 103 1.73 -1.21 -7.30
C SER A 103 3.10 -0.75 -7.79
N GLY A 104 4.12 -0.73 -6.91
CA GLY A 104 5.46 -0.27 -7.23
C GLY A 104 5.62 1.24 -7.33
N LYS A 105 4.59 1.99 -6.93
CA LYS A 105 4.56 3.44 -7.04
C LYS A 105 4.33 4.12 -5.69
N VAL A 106 4.67 5.41 -5.64
CA VAL A 106 4.46 6.31 -4.51
C VAL A 106 4.31 7.74 -5.02
N LYS A 107 3.50 8.55 -4.35
CA LYS A 107 3.51 10.01 -4.54
C LYS A 107 4.51 10.63 -3.57
N GLU A 108 5.48 11.37 -4.08
CA GLU A 108 6.48 12.07 -3.25
C GLU A 108 6.56 13.56 -3.61
N ASN A 109 6.77 14.40 -2.59
CA ASN A 109 7.07 15.81 -2.81
C ASN A 109 8.48 15.93 -3.40
N ARG A 110 8.57 16.70 -4.48
CA ARG A 110 9.81 16.99 -5.18
C ARG A 110 9.95 18.50 -5.35
N TYR A 111 11.04 19.04 -4.80
CA TYR A 111 11.45 20.41 -5.02
C TYR A 111 12.22 20.55 -6.33
N MET A 112 11.84 21.53 -7.15
CA MET A 112 12.56 21.93 -8.36
C MET A 112 13.29 23.25 -8.09
N GLU A 113 14.61 23.20 -7.97
CA GLU A 113 15.45 24.37 -7.70
C GLU A 113 15.29 25.46 -8.77
N SER A 114 15.17 25.06 -10.04
CA SER A 114 15.08 25.99 -11.18
C SER A 114 13.82 26.85 -11.17
N SER A 115 12.72 26.35 -10.60
CA SER A 115 11.45 27.06 -10.50
C SER A 115 11.10 27.49 -9.08
N GLN A 116 11.88 27.06 -8.08
CA GLN A 116 11.59 27.21 -6.65
C GLN A 116 10.20 26.68 -6.25
N MET A 117 9.70 25.68 -6.98
CA MET A 117 8.38 25.08 -6.74
C MET A 117 8.49 23.65 -6.24
N SER A 118 7.58 23.28 -5.34
CA SER A 118 7.37 21.89 -4.94
C SER A 118 6.17 21.31 -5.68
N ALA A 119 6.31 20.09 -6.18
CA ALA A 119 5.22 19.33 -6.78
C ALA A 119 5.12 17.93 -6.17
N LEU A 120 3.90 17.40 -6.10
CA LEU A 120 3.65 16.01 -5.72
C LEU A 120 3.68 15.14 -6.97
N GLU A 121 4.78 14.41 -7.18
CA GLU A 121 4.97 13.56 -8.36
C GLU A 121 4.75 12.09 -8.02
N GLU A 122 4.10 11.36 -8.93
CA GLU A 122 4.05 9.90 -8.87
C GLU A 122 5.32 9.31 -9.48
N VAL A 123 6.04 8.52 -8.68
CA VAL A 123 7.30 7.88 -9.09
C VAL A 123 7.30 6.40 -8.72
N PHE A 124 8.23 5.64 -9.32
CA PHE A 124 8.52 4.28 -8.88
C PHE A 124 9.22 4.28 -7.53
N ILE A 125 8.90 3.28 -6.71
CA ILE A 125 9.55 3.08 -5.42
C ILE A 125 11.00 2.63 -5.56
N SER A 126 11.76 2.73 -4.47
CA SER A 126 13.09 2.16 -4.41
C SER A 126 13.06 0.64 -4.22
N LYS A 127 14.17 -0.03 -4.56
CA LYS A 127 14.36 -1.46 -4.26
C LYS A 127 14.27 -1.74 -2.77
N ALA A 128 14.75 -0.82 -1.93
CA ALA A 128 14.60 -0.89 -0.48
C ALA A 128 13.12 -0.87 -0.06
N SER A 129 12.32 0.07 -0.59
CA SER A 129 10.88 0.13 -0.32
C SER A 129 10.14 -1.11 -0.78
N ALA A 130 10.42 -1.61 -1.99
CA ALA A 130 9.84 -2.87 -2.49
C ALA A 130 10.15 -4.08 -1.57
N LYS A 131 11.34 -4.09 -0.95
CA LYS A 131 11.73 -5.12 0.02
C LYS A 131 11.01 -4.93 1.37
N GLN A 132 10.85 -3.69 1.82
CA GLN A 132 10.08 -3.40 3.04
C GLN A 132 8.61 -3.77 2.90
N ARG A 133 7.97 -3.41 1.77
CA ARG A 133 6.59 -3.80 1.43
C ARG A 133 6.42 -5.31 1.36
N GLN A 134 7.36 -6.02 0.74
CA GLN A 134 7.38 -7.49 0.73
C GLN A 134 7.41 -8.07 2.15
N GLY A 135 8.22 -7.50 3.05
CA GLY A 135 8.32 -7.92 4.46
C GLY A 135 7.09 -7.61 5.33
N ARG A 136 6.03 -7.01 4.75
CA ARG A 136 4.73 -6.84 5.42
C ARG A 136 3.88 -8.10 5.30
N ALA A 137 4.12 -8.93 4.30
CA ALA A 137 3.68 -10.32 4.29
C ALA A 137 4.71 -11.17 5.04
N GLY A 138 4.27 -12.25 5.71
CA GLY A 138 5.21 -13.24 6.24
C GLY A 138 5.50 -13.20 7.73
N ARG A 139 4.82 -12.35 8.52
CA ARG A 139 5.13 -12.17 9.96
C ARG A 139 4.58 -13.29 10.84
N VAL A 140 3.40 -13.79 10.52
CA VAL A 140 2.69 -14.80 11.32
C VAL A 140 2.71 -16.18 10.66
N GLN A 141 2.78 -16.21 9.33
CA GLN A 141 2.85 -17.41 8.50
C GLN A 141 3.52 -17.07 7.16
N ASN A 142 3.82 -18.06 6.32
CA ASN A 142 4.35 -17.82 4.97
C ASN A 142 3.46 -16.84 4.19
N GLY A 143 4.08 -15.77 3.70
CA GLY A 143 3.40 -14.68 2.99
C GLY A 143 3.73 -14.63 1.50
N PHE A 144 2.89 -13.94 0.74
CA PHE A 144 3.04 -13.74 -0.70
C PHE A 144 3.06 -12.26 -1.03
N CYS A 145 3.92 -11.86 -1.96
CA CYS A 145 4.02 -10.50 -2.46
C CYS A 145 3.90 -10.50 -3.98
N PHE A 146 2.81 -9.90 -4.48
CA PHE A 146 2.56 -9.68 -5.90
C PHE A 146 3.05 -8.28 -6.27
N ARG A 147 4.02 -8.19 -7.16
CA ARG A 147 4.58 -6.92 -7.65
C ARG A 147 3.99 -6.62 -9.03
N LEU A 148 3.37 -5.46 -9.20
CA LEU A 148 2.69 -5.08 -10.45
C LEU A 148 3.63 -4.39 -11.46
N TYR A 149 4.88 -4.81 -11.46
CA TYR A 149 5.94 -4.28 -12.31
C TYR A 149 6.87 -5.42 -12.71
N THR A 150 7.48 -5.29 -13.89
CA THR A 150 8.35 -6.34 -14.42
C THR A 150 9.67 -6.41 -13.65
N LYS A 151 10.38 -7.52 -13.82
CA LYS A 151 11.74 -7.67 -13.27
C LYS A 151 12.71 -6.62 -13.83
N GLU A 152 12.54 -6.24 -15.10
CA GLU A 152 13.31 -5.18 -15.74
C GLU A 152 13.07 -3.83 -15.06
N MET A 153 11.81 -3.42 -14.91
CA MET A 153 11.46 -2.20 -14.17
C MET A 153 12.03 -2.21 -12.75
N TYR A 154 11.96 -3.35 -12.05
CA TYR A 154 12.56 -3.49 -10.72
C TYR A 154 14.09 -3.30 -10.74
N ASN A 155 14.77 -3.77 -11.78
CA ASN A 155 16.21 -3.61 -11.92
C ASN A 155 16.61 -2.15 -12.16
N ASP A 156 15.76 -1.38 -12.84
CA ASP A 156 15.97 0.04 -13.12
C ASP A 156 15.60 0.96 -11.94
N MET A 157 14.84 0.46 -10.96
CA MET A 157 14.54 1.20 -9.74
C MET A 157 15.81 1.55 -8.94
N ARG A 158 15.81 2.72 -8.32
CA ARG A 158 16.89 3.18 -7.45
C ARG A 158 17.06 2.23 -6.25
N PRO A 159 18.29 1.99 -5.76
CA PRO A 159 18.50 1.15 -4.58
C PRO A 159 17.78 1.68 -3.34
N TYR A 160 17.79 2.99 -3.14
CA TYR A 160 17.19 3.69 -2.00
C TYR A 160 16.41 4.92 -2.47
N THR A 161 15.39 5.29 -1.71
CA THR A 161 14.68 6.56 -1.89
C THR A 161 15.64 7.70 -1.57
N VAL A 162 15.59 8.79 -2.34
CA VAL A 162 16.42 9.95 -2.06
C VAL A 162 16.06 10.50 -0.68
N PRO A 163 17.04 10.82 0.18
CA PRO A 163 16.77 11.41 1.48
C PRO A 163 15.82 12.61 1.38
N GLU A 164 14.88 12.71 2.32
CA GLU A 164 13.89 13.80 2.34
C GLU A 164 14.55 15.18 2.38
N LEU A 165 15.64 15.32 3.14
CA LEU A 165 16.47 16.54 3.23
C LEU A 165 16.90 17.08 1.86
N LEU A 166 17.08 16.23 0.86
CA LEU A 166 17.53 16.61 -0.48
C LEU A 166 16.35 16.85 -1.46
N ARG A 167 15.11 16.81 -0.98
CA ARG A 167 13.90 16.86 -1.82
C ARG A 167 12.83 17.83 -1.34
N VAL A 168 12.92 18.33 -0.11
CA VAL A 168 11.97 19.29 0.46
C VAL A 168 12.65 20.63 0.73
N PRO A 169 11.91 21.75 0.63
CA PRO A 169 12.40 23.05 1.07
C PRO A 169 12.80 23.03 2.57
N LEU A 170 13.86 23.76 2.95
CA LEU A 170 14.44 23.72 4.31
C LEU A 170 13.95 24.86 5.22
N GLU A 171 13.09 25.74 4.73
CA GLU A 171 12.61 26.93 5.45
C GLU A 171 11.92 26.54 6.77
N GLU A 172 11.05 25.52 6.76
CA GLU A 172 10.40 25.00 7.97
C GLU A 172 11.42 24.41 8.97
N LEU A 173 12.43 23.71 8.47
CA LEU A 173 13.50 23.14 9.30
C LEU A 173 14.32 24.27 9.96
N CYS A 174 14.67 25.30 9.20
CA CYS A 174 15.40 26.46 9.72
C CYS A 174 14.62 27.23 10.79
N LEU A 175 13.31 27.37 10.64
CA LEU A 175 12.44 28.03 11.65
C LEU A 175 12.36 27.24 12.97
N THR A 176 12.52 25.92 12.93
CA THR A 176 12.40 25.05 14.11
C THR A 176 13.69 25.00 14.94
N ILE A 177 14.85 25.28 14.32
CA ILE A 177 16.18 25.22 14.96
C ILE A 177 16.54 26.55 15.65
N MET A 178 15.90 27.66 15.27
CA MET A 178 16.05 28.96 15.93
C MET A 178 15.30 29.02 17.26
#